data_AF-A0A8T0RHL9-F1
#
_entry.id   AF-A0A8T0RHL9-F1
#
_cell.length_a   1.000
_cell.length_b   1.000
_cell.length_c   1.000
_cell.angle_alpha   90.00
_cell.angle_beta   90.00
_cell.angle_gamma   90.00
#
_symmetry.space_group_name_H-M   'P 1'
#
loop_
_entity.id
_entity.type
_entity.pdbx_description
1 polymer ?
#
loop_
_entity_poly.entity_id
_entity_poly.type
_entity_poly.pdbx_seq_one_letter_code
_entity_poly.pdbx_strand_id
1 'polypeptide(L)'
;MPAPQGWSGRFWGRSGCDFDASGKGSCATGDCGSGEVECRGAGASPPATLAEFTLDGAGGKDFYDVSLVDGYNLPMLVQAAAPDCPDTGCLVDLNERCPDELRADDGRACRSACEAFGSPEYCCHGDYGNPNTCHPSQYSQLFKSACPKSYSYAYDDATSTFTCNHTDYTITFCPKSTPSSNKSKHSSRRPSHEQLEDSVWLASLKKSDGGAVAVASWSASIVIQSALAIAVVITLVPLEQTLFSLL
;
A
#
# COMPACT_ATOMS: atom_id res chain seq x y z
N MET A 1 -3.39 4.97 -25.05
CA MET A 1 -3.73 6.41 -25.22
C MET A 1 -2.44 7.17 -25.27
N PRO A 2 -2.26 8.19 -26.14
CA PRO A 2 -1.04 8.98 -26.15
C PRO A 2 -0.95 9.80 -24.84
N ALA A 3 0.21 9.77 -24.20
CA ALA A 3 0.52 10.63 -23.06
C ALA A 3 1.41 11.80 -23.54
N PRO A 4 1.24 13.02 -22.98
CA PRO A 4 2.16 14.12 -23.24
C PRO A 4 3.60 13.79 -22.83
N GLN A 5 4.57 14.48 -23.42
CA GLN A 5 5.97 14.40 -22.97
C GLN A 5 6.07 14.89 -21.51
N GLY A 6 6.87 14.21 -20.69
CA GLY A 6 7.05 14.54 -19.28
C GLY A 6 5.83 14.21 -18.40
N TRP A 7 4.85 13.45 -18.93
CA TRP A 7 3.64 13.13 -18.17
C TRP A 7 3.98 12.23 -16.97
N SER A 8 3.43 12.61 -15.82
CA SER A 8 3.42 11.80 -14.61
C SER A 8 1.98 11.63 -14.14
N GLY A 9 1.62 10.42 -13.75
CA GLY A 9 0.27 10.10 -13.31
C GLY A 9 0.09 8.62 -13.06
N ARG A 10 -1.18 8.25 -12.83
CA ARG A 10 -1.56 6.91 -12.40
C ARG A 10 -2.83 6.43 -13.07
N PHE A 11 -2.94 5.11 -13.20
CA PHE A 11 -4.11 4.40 -13.66
C PHE A 11 -4.57 3.39 -12.62
N TRP A 12 -5.86 3.12 -12.57
CA TRP A 12 -6.44 2.09 -11.70
C TRP A 12 -7.72 1.55 -12.32
N GLY A 13 -8.20 0.42 -11.80
CA GLY A 13 -9.45 -0.19 -12.22
C GLY A 13 -10.52 0.01 -11.17
N ARG A 14 -11.73 0.41 -11.59
CA ARG A 14 -12.92 0.40 -10.74
C ARG A 14 -13.68 -0.90 -10.90
N SER A 15 -14.29 -1.40 -9.83
CA SER A 15 -15.08 -2.64 -9.85
C SER A 15 -16.40 -2.49 -9.07
N GLY A 16 -17.39 -3.30 -9.43
CA GLY A 16 -18.73 -3.23 -8.84
C GLY A 16 -19.42 -1.88 -9.09
N CYS A 17 -19.28 -1.35 -10.32
CA CYS A 17 -19.86 -0.08 -10.71
C CYS A 17 -21.32 -0.23 -11.15
N ASP A 18 -22.16 0.70 -10.71
CA ASP A 18 -23.54 0.84 -11.18
C ASP A 18 -23.77 2.29 -11.59
N PHE A 19 -23.96 2.52 -12.89
CA PHE A 19 -24.22 3.83 -13.48
C PHE A 19 -25.58 3.80 -14.19
N ASP A 20 -26.40 4.82 -13.92
CA ASP A 20 -27.67 4.99 -14.59
C ASP A 20 -27.52 5.44 -16.06
N ALA A 21 -28.65 5.57 -16.77
CA ALA A 21 -28.66 6.00 -18.16
C ALA A 21 -28.15 7.44 -18.39
N SER A 22 -28.05 8.24 -17.34
CA SER A 22 -27.44 9.58 -17.37
C SER A 22 -25.94 9.57 -17.06
N GLY A 23 -25.35 8.38 -16.87
CA GLY A 23 -23.94 8.19 -16.55
C GLY A 23 -23.61 8.48 -15.09
N LYS A 24 -24.61 8.54 -14.20
CA LYS A 24 -24.43 8.83 -12.77
C LYS A 24 -24.45 7.58 -11.92
N GLY A 25 -23.56 7.49 -10.95
CA GLY A 25 -23.39 6.26 -10.20
C GLY A 25 -22.16 6.24 -9.33
N SER A 26 -21.82 5.05 -8.84
CA SER A 26 -20.62 4.82 -8.05
C SER A 26 -20.09 3.42 -8.27
N CYS A 27 -18.85 3.19 -7.85
CA CYS A 27 -18.21 1.89 -7.82
C CYS A 27 -17.97 1.43 -6.38
N ALA A 28 -17.92 0.12 -6.19
CA ALA A 28 -17.62 -0.44 -4.89
C ALA A 28 -16.14 -0.28 -4.50
N THR A 29 -15.22 -0.46 -5.44
CA THR A 29 -13.78 -0.34 -5.18
C THR A 29 -13.13 0.63 -6.16
N GLY A 30 -12.17 1.43 -5.69
CA GLY A 30 -11.44 2.39 -6.53
C GLY A 30 -12.29 3.52 -7.08
N ASP A 31 -13.50 3.75 -6.54
CA ASP A 31 -14.36 4.85 -6.96
C ASP A 31 -13.63 6.19 -6.87
N CYS A 32 -13.90 7.12 -7.78
CA CYS A 32 -13.21 8.40 -7.79
C CYS A 32 -14.05 9.56 -7.27
N GLY A 33 -15.21 9.28 -6.69
CA GLY A 33 -16.07 10.26 -6.01
C GLY A 33 -16.71 11.30 -6.93
N SER A 34 -16.52 11.21 -8.25
CA SER A 34 -17.10 12.16 -9.20
C SER A 34 -18.60 11.96 -9.38
N GLY A 35 -19.12 10.79 -8.99
CA GLY A 35 -20.49 10.38 -9.26
C GLY A 35 -20.74 10.09 -10.75
N GLU A 36 -19.69 10.02 -11.57
CA GLU A 36 -19.74 9.85 -13.02
C GLU A 36 -18.72 8.80 -13.50
N VAL A 37 -18.86 8.37 -14.76
CA VAL A 37 -17.85 7.53 -15.39
C VAL A 37 -16.50 8.26 -15.48
N GLU A 38 -16.49 9.56 -15.77
CA GLU A 38 -15.24 10.32 -15.81
C GLU A 38 -14.80 10.78 -14.43
N CYS A 39 -13.52 10.54 -14.09
CA CYS A 39 -12.98 10.91 -12.78
C CYS A 39 -12.58 12.39 -12.68
N ARG A 40 -12.49 13.12 -13.80
CA ARG A 40 -12.28 14.58 -13.84
C ARG A 40 -11.09 15.07 -12.98
N GLY A 41 -10.02 14.28 -12.93
CA GLY A 41 -8.81 14.58 -12.17
C GLY A 41 -8.84 14.14 -10.69
N ALA A 42 -9.96 13.60 -10.20
CA ALA A 42 -9.99 12.93 -8.90
C ALA A 42 -9.22 11.61 -8.94
N GLY A 43 -8.59 11.25 -7.82
CA GLY A 43 -7.93 9.96 -7.64
C GLY A 43 -8.91 8.85 -7.24
N ALA A 44 -8.41 7.62 -7.20
CA ALA A 44 -9.13 6.50 -6.59
C ALA A 44 -9.31 6.74 -5.09
N SER A 45 -10.49 6.42 -4.56
CA SER A 45 -10.69 6.12 -3.14
C SER A 45 -10.04 4.76 -2.88
N PRO A 46 -9.04 4.68 -1.99
CA PRO A 46 -8.47 3.41 -1.57
C PRO A 46 -9.53 2.50 -0.92
N PRO A 47 -9.35 1.17 -0.95
CA PRO A 47 -8.22 0.44 -1.55
C PRO A 47 -8.26 0.35 -3.08
N ALA A 48 -7.11 0.58 -3.73
CA ALA A 48 -6.97 0.44 -5.19
C ALA A 48 -5.54 0.08 -5.60
N THR A 49 -5.41 -0.94 -6.46
CA THR A 49 -4.15 -1.26 -7.14
C THR A 49 -3.86 -0.17 -8.17
N LEU A 50 -2.66 0.43 -8.14
CA LEU A 50 -2.27 1.52 -9.03
C LEU A 50 -1.20 1.06 -10.03
N ALA A 51 -1.28 1.53 -11.27
CA ALA A 51 -0.13 1.59 -12.17
C ALA A 51 0.34 3.04 -12.25
N GLU A 52 1.58 3.28 -11.90
CA GLU A 52 2.16 4.62 -11.79
C GLU A 52 3.22 4.81 -12.86
N PHE A 53 3.29 6.03 -13.41
CA PHE A 53 4.21 6.38 -14.48
C PHE A 53 4.78 7.77 -14.27
N THR A 54 6.05 7.93 -14.61
CA THR A 54 6.70 9.21 -14.88
C THR A 54 7.51 9.06 -16.16
N LEU A 55 6.98 9.59 -17.26
CA LEU A 55 7.59 9.50 -18.59
C LEU A 55 8.62 10.61 -18.79
N ASP A 56 9.70 10.32 -19.50
CA ASP A 56 10.79 11.29 -19.73
C ASP A 56 11.33 11.94 -18.44
N GLY A 57 11.48 11.12 -17.40
CA GLY A 57 11.97 11.52 -16.08
C GLY A 57 13.50 11.66 -16.01
N ALA A 58 14.08 11.28 -14.88
CA ALA A 58 15.52 11.41 -14.66
C ALA A 58 16.35 10.67 -15.74
N GLY A 59 17.23 11.41 -16.42
CA GLY A 59 18.05 10.87 -17.51
C GLY A 59 17.27 10.57 -18.80
N GLY A 60 16.07 11.13 -18.98
CA GLY A 60 15.22 10.90 -20.14
C GLY A 60 14.59 9.50 -20.18
N LYS A 61 14.54 8.83 -19.03
CA LYS A 61 13.96 7.49 -18.87
C LYS A 61 12.53 7.58 -18.36
N ASP A 62 11.73 6.61 -18.76
CA ASP A 62 10.44 6.38 -18.13
C ASP A 62 10.65 5.60 -16.83
N PHE A 63 9.89 5.97 -15.79
CA PHE A 63 9.76 5.25 -14.52
C PHE A 63 8.34 4.73 -14.43
N TYR A 64 8.18 3.48 -14.04
CA TYR A 64 6.87 2.87 -13.92
C TYR A 64 6.88 1.73 -12.90
N ASP A 65 5.72 1.49 -12.32
CA ASP A 65 5.51 0.47 -11.32
C ASP A 65 4.03 0.10 -11.18
N VAL A 66 3.77 -1.02 -10.52
CA VAL A 66 2.47 -1.30 -9.92
C VAL A 66 2.59 -1.16 -8.42
N SER A 67 1.68 -0.40 -7.82
CA SER A 67 1.73 -0.03 -6.41
C SER A 67 0.51 -0.51 -5.64
N LEU A 68 0.78 -1.08 -4.46
CA LEU A 68 -0.18 -1.55 -3.46
C LEU A 68 -0.14 -0.69 -2.19
N VAL A 69 0.53 0.47 -2.25
CA VAL A 69 0.63 1.43 -1.12
C VAL A 69 -0.76 1.90 -0.71
N ASP A 70 -1.63 2.17 -1.69
CA ASP A 70 -3.04 2.52 -1.51
C ASP A 70 -3.94 1.26 -1.43
N GLY A 71 -3.37 0.09 -1.14
CA GLY A 71 -4.10 -1.17 -1.06
C GLY A 71 -4.25 -1.90 -2.40
N TYR A 72 -5.12 -2.90 -2.42
CA TYR A 72 -5.35 -3.80 -3.55
C TYR A 72 -6.85 -3.97 -3.79
N ASN A 73 -7.28 -3.98 -5.05
CA ASN A 73 -8.64 -4.37 -5.42
C ASN A 73 -8.69 -5.35 -6.60
N LEU A 74 -7.82 -5.15 -7.60
CA LEU A 74 -7.76 -5.98 -8.81
C LEU A 74 -6.32 -6.40 -9.12
N PRO A 75 -6.10 -7.61 -9.68
CA PRO A 75 -4.80 -7.98 -10.20
C PRO A 75 -4.45 -7.10 -11.40
N MET A 76 -3.18 -6.72 -11.51
CA MET A 76 -2.70 -5.79 -12.53
C MET A 76 -1.32 -6.18 -13.04
N LEU A 77 -1.10 -6.01 -14.34
CA LEU A 77 0.19 -6.17 -15.00
C LEU A 77 0.45 -4.98 -15.91
N VAL A 78 1.64 -4.40 -15.81
CA VAL A 78 2.17 -3.40 -16.73
C VAL A 78 3.32 -4.03 -17.51
N GLN A 79 3.22 -4.00 -18.83
CA GLN A 79 4.25 -4.50 -19.74
C GLN A 79 4.69 -3.40 -20.69
N ALA A 80 5.99 -3.23 -20.83
CA ALA A 80 6.60 -2.38 -21.84
C ALA A 80 6.58 -3.10 -23.20
N ALA A 81 6.39 -2.36 -24.30
CA ALA A 81 6.51 -2.90 -25.64
C ALA A 81 7.98 -3.19 -26.01
N ALA A 82 8.92 -2.47 -25.40
CA ALA A 82 10.35 -2.71 -25.54
C ALA A 82 10.76 -4.02 -24.82
N PRO A 83 11.44 -4.96 -25.49
CA PRO A 83 11.68 -6.32 -24.97
C PRO A 83 12.63 -6.39 -23.78
N ASP A 84 13.50 -5.40 -23.59
CA ASP A 84 14.48 -5.37 -22.49
C ASP A 84 13.95 -4.69 -21.23
N CYS A 85 12.71 -4.21 -21.26
CA CYS A 85 12.10 -3.49 -20.16
C CYS A 85 11.27 -4.44 -19.29
N PRO A 86 11.52 -4.45 -17.96
CA PRO A 86 10.92 -5.45 -17.07
C PRO A 86 9.44 -5.21 -16.82
N ASP A 87 8.65 -6.28 -16.89
CA ASP A 87 7.25 -6.26 -16.45
C ASP A 87 7.12 -6.07 -14.94
N THR A 88 6.11 -5.31 -14.51
CA THR A 88 5.73 -5.05 -13.11
C THR A 88 4.26 -5.35 -12.88
N GLY A 89 3.90 -5.84 -11.70
CA GLY A 89 2.52 -6.21 -11.42
C GLY A 89 2.30 -7.17 -10.28
N CYS A 90 1.02 -7.32 -9.97
CA CYS A 90 0.47 -8.21 -8.97
C CYS A 90 -0.51 -9.16 -9.66
N LEU A 91 -0.06 -10.38 -9.94
CA LEU A 91 -0.76 -11.37 -10.78
C LEU A 91 -1.67 -12.31 -9.98
N VAL A 92 -1.52 -12.34 -8.66
CA VAL A 92 -2.32 -13.19 -7.77
C VAL A 92 -3.52 -12.41 -7.27
N ASP A 93 -4.59 -13.12 -6.91
CA ASP A 93 -5.71 -12.49 -6.22
C ASP A 93 -5.39 -12.29 -4.73
N LEU A 94 -4.93 -11.10 -4.37
CA LEU A 94 -4.63 -10.74 -2.99
C LEU A 94 -5.88 -10.69 -2.09
N ASN A 95 -7.08 -10.54 -2.66
CA ASN A 95 -8.32 -10.52 -1.88
C ASN A 95 -8.57 -11.85 -1.16
N GLU A 96 -8.20 -12.98 -1.79
CA GLU A 96 -8.32 -14.32 -1.20
C GLU A 96 -7.37 -14.54 0.00
N ARG A 97 -6.30 -13.74 0.08
CA ARG A 97 -5.25 -13.84 1.12
C ARG A 97 -5.24 -12.64 2.07
N CYS A 98 -6.20 -11.74 1.92
CA CYS A 98 -6.28 -10.52 2.70
C CYS A 98 -6.58 -10.85 4.18
N PRO A 99 -5.75 -10.39 5.14
CA PRO A 99 -6.07 -10.48 6.57
C PRO A 99 -7.41 -9.84 6.89
N ASP A 100 -8.12 -10.38 7.88
CA ASP A 100 -9.49 -9.95 8.19
C ASP A 100 -9.54 -8.46 8.59
N GLU A 101 -8.53 -7.97 9.28
CA GLU A 101 -8.37 -6.56 9.69
C GLU A 101 -8.14 -5.60 8.51
N LEU A 102 -7.60 -6.10 7.40
CA LEU A 102 -7.37 -5.32 6.17
C LEU A 102 -8.50 -5.47 5.15
N ARG A 103 -9.40 -6.44 5.35
CA ARG A 103 -10.47 -6.73 4.39
C ARG A 103 -11.46 -5.56 4.25
N ALA A 104 -11.81 -5.23 3.01
CA ALA A 104 -12.76 -4.18 2.65
C ALA A 104 -13.79 -4.69 1.63
N ASP A 105 -14.91 -3.96 1.49
CA ASP A 105 -15.95 -4.19 0.47
C ASP A 105 -16.41 -5.65 0.36
N ASP A 106 -16.76 -6.26 1.50
CA ASP A 106 -17.15 -7.68 1.60
C ASP A 106 -16.11 -8.66 1.03
N GLY A 107 -14.83 -8.32 1.12
CA GLY A 107 -13.73 -9.13 0.59
C GLY A 107 -13.42 -8.87 -0.88
N ARG A 108 -13.98 -7.81 -1.49
CA ARG A 108 -13.65 -7.40 -2.86
C ARG A 108 -12.40 -6.52 -2.95
N ALA A 109 -11.88 -6.08 -1.81
CA ALA A 109 -10.64 -5.34 -1.75
C ALA A 109 -9.88 -5.59 -0.44
N CYS A 110 -8.61 -5.22 -0.44
CA CYS A 110 -7.70 -5.33 0.70
C CYS A 110 -6.99 -3.99 0.94
N ARG A 111 -7.23 -3.38 2.10
CA ARG A 111 -6.52 -2.16 2.53
C ARG A 111 -5.03 -2.45 2.73
N SER A 112 -4.19 -1.46 2.46
CA SER A 112 -2.84 -1.46 3.02
C SER A 112 -2.90 -1.18 4.52
N ALA A 113 -1.79 -1.37 5.23
CA ALA A 113 -1.73 -1.02 6.65
C ALA A 113 -1.89 0.50 6.89
N CYS A 114 -1.40 1.34 5.98
CA CYS A 114 -1.60 2.78 6.09
C CYS A 114 -3.10 3.11 6.03
N GLU A 115 -3.80 2.59 5.02
CA GLU A 115 -5.24 2.81 4.86
C GLU A 115 -6.08 2.24 6.01
N ALA A 116 -5.66 1.11 6.58
CA ALA A 116 -6.41 0.48 7.68
C ALA A 116 -6.19 1.16 9.04
N PHE A 117 -4.98 1.64 9.32
CA PHE A 117 -4.58 2.04 10.68
C PHE A 117 -4.15 3.50 10.80
N GLY A 118 -3.74 4.14 9.71
CA GLY A 118 -3.33 5.55 9.67
C GLY A 118 -2.12 5.90 10.53
N SER A 119 -1.36 4.90 11.01
CA SER A 119 -0.21 5.17 11.89
C SER A 119 0.99 5.68 11.09
N PRO A 120 1.80 6.59 11.66
CA PRO A 120 2.98 7.15 10.98
C PRO A 120 3.96 6.08 10.46
N GLU A 121 4.10 4.98 11.18
CA GLU A 121 4.95 3.83 10.84
C GLU A 121 4.50 3.14 9.55
N TYR A 122 3.19 3.04 9.32
CA TYR A 122 2.64 2.37 8.13
C TYR A 122 2.52 3.33 6.95
N CYS A 123 2.26 4.60 7.23
CA CYS A 123 2.08 5.64 6.22
C CYS A 123 3.38 6.37 5.87
N CYS A 124 4.49 6.04 6.54
CA CYS A 124 5.80 6.65 6.34
C CYS A 124 5.77 8.20 6.37
N HIS A 125 5.22 8.79 7.43
CA HIS A 125 5.19 10.24 7.60
C HIS A 125 5.71 10.68 8.98
N GLY A 126 5.95 11.98 9.17
CA GLY A 126 6.53 12.51 10.40
C GLY A 126 7.91 11.93 10.67
N ASP A 127 8.13 11.37 11.87
CA ASP A 127 9.39 10.73 12.26
C ASP A 127 9.75 9.51 11.40
N TYR A 128 8.77 8.98 10.65
CA TYR A 128 8.95 7.88 9.70
C TYR A 128 9.03 8.37 8.24
N GLY A 129 9.14 9.67 8.00
CA GLY A 129 9.16 10.27 6.65
C GLY A 129 10.44 10.04 5.83
N ASN A 130 11.20 8.99 6.10
CA ASN A 130 12.36 8.61 5.29
C ASN A 130 12.64 7.09 5.31
N PRO A 131 13.38 6.55 4.32
CA PRO A 131 13.65 5.12 4.21
C PRO A 131 14.44 4.50 5.38
N ASN A 132 15.19 5.31 6.14
CA ASN A 132 15.96 4.80 7.28
C ASN A 132 15.11 4.58 8.53
N THR A 133 13.92 5.18 8.58
CA THR A 133 13.03 5.13 9.74
C THR A 133 11.74 4.39 9.45
N CYS A 134 11.20 4.43 8.22
CA CYS A 134 10.03 3.64 7.85
C CYS A 134 10.44 2.30 7.25
N HIS A 135 10.23 1.25 8.02
CA HIS A 135 10.62 -0.11 7.66
C HIS A 135 9.41 -0.95 7.20
N PRO A 136 9.63 -2.02 6.41
CA PRO A 136 8.56 -2.93 6.02
C PRO A 136 7.85 -3.54 7.25
N SER A 137 6.53 -3.42 7.30
CA SER A 137 5.70 -4.07 8.33
C SER A 137 5.36 -5.51 7.96
N GLN A 138 4.76 -6.25 8.89
CA GLN A 138 4.23 -7.59 8.58
C GLN A 138 3.19 -7.57 7.45
N TYR A 139 2.43 -6.47 7.33
CA TYR A 139 1.41 -6.30 6.30
C TYR A 139 2.03 -5.98 4.94
N SER A 140 3.00 -5.08 4.86
CA SER A 140 3.67 -4.80 3.58
C SER A 140 4.51 -5.99 3.12
N GLN A 141 5.07 -6.78 4.04
CA GLN A 141 5.71 -8.05 3.72
C GLN A 141 4.72 -9.09 3.17
N LEU A 142 3.47 -9.13 3.65
CA LEU A 142 2.39 -9.94 3.06
C LEU A 142 2.24 -9.62 1.58
N PHE A 143 2.01 -8.33 1.29
CA PHE A 143 1.75 -7.85 -0.07
C PHE A 143 2.96 -8.11 -0.96
N LYS A 144 4.17 -7.89 -0.43
CA LYS A 144 5.41 -8.13 -1.17
C LYS A 144 5.62 -9.60 -1.50
N SER A 145 5.36 -10.50 -0.56
CA SER A 145 5.51 -11.94 -0.77
C SER A 145 4.59 -12.45 -1.88
N ALA A 146 3.37 -11.93 -1.93
CA ALA A 146 2.38 -12.26 -2.95
C ALA A 146 2.70 -11.61 -4.31
N CYS A 147 3.20 -10.38 -4.30
CA CYS A 147 3.46 -9.57 -5.48
C CYS A 147 4.87 -8.95 -5.44
N PRO A 148 5.93 -9.76 -5.69
CA PRO A 148 7.32 -9.34 -5.51
C PRO A 148 7.77 -8.20 -6.42
N LYS A 149 7.06 -7.97 -7.52
CA LYS A 149 7.35 -6.92 -8.51
C LYS A 149 6.44 -5.69 -8.37
N SER A 150 5.78 -5.53 -7.23
CA SER A 150 4.95 -4.36 -6.92
C SER A 150 5.43 -3.69 -5.65
N TYR A 151 5.22 -2.37 -5.55
CA TYR A 151 5.39 -1.64 -4.31
C TYR A 151 4.42 -2.17 -3.26
N SER A 152 4.94 -2.50 -2.07
CA SER A 152 4.10 -2.92 -0.94
C SER A 152 3.99 -1.87 0.19
N TYR A 153 4.86 -0.86 0.18
CA TYR A 153 4.85 0.31 1.07
C TYR A 153 5.69 1.44 0.44
N ALA A 154 5.66 2.64 1.03
CA ALA A 154 6.14 3.86 0.38
C ALA A 154 7.65 3.89 0.01
N TYR A 155 8.50 3.11 0.66
CA TYR A 155 9.96 3.10 0.39
C TYR A 155 10.47 1.75 -0.15
N ASP A 156 9.63 1.01 -0.88
CA ASP A 156 9.99 -0.26 -1.53
C ASP A 156 10.69 -0.09 -2.90
N ASP A 157 11.49 0.97 -3.07
CA ASP A 157 12.07 1.35 -4.36
C ASP A 157 12.96 0.24 -4.96
N ALA A 158 13.77 -0.40 -4.12
CA ALA A 158 14.86 -1.29 -4.55
C ALA A 158 14.40 -2.49 -5.39
N THR A 159 13.12 -2.87 -5.28
CA THR A 159 12.57 -4.04 -5.97
C THR A 159 11.29 -3.76 -6.77
N SER A 160 10.84 -2.49 -6.81
CA SER A 160 9.54 -2.12 -7.33
C SER A 160 9.55 -0.97 -8.33
N THR A 161 10.62 -0.16 -8.38
CA THR A 161 10.78 0.85 -9.44
C THR A 161 11.44 0.23 -10.66
N PHE A 162 10.77 0.33 -11.80
CA PHE A 162 11.31 -0.10 -13.07
C PHE A 162 11.54 1.09 -13.98
N THR A 163 12.57 0.98 -14.84
CA THR A 163 12.87 2.02 -15.82
C THR A 163 12.95 1.45 -17.21
N CYS A 164 12.58 2.24 -18.20
CA CYS A 164 12.68 1.88 -19.61
C CYS A 164 13.08 3.10 -20.44
N ASN A 165 13.68 2.87 -21.60
CA ASN A 165 13.82 3.91 -22.60
C ASN A 165 12.49 4.02 -23.35
N HIS A 166 12.03 5.26 -23.57
CA HIS A 166 10.79 5.65 -24.24
C HIS A 166 10.11 4.53 -25.04
N THR A 167 8.97 4.05 -24.55
CA THR A 167 8.22 2.96 -25.17
C THR A 167 6.71 3.08 -24.92
N ASP A 168 5.94 2.23 -25.59
CA ASP A 168 4.53 2.06 -25.30
C ASP A 168 4.33 1.05 -24.17
N TYR A 169 3.26 1.21 -23.39
CA TYR A 169 2.94 0.32 -22.27
C TYR A 169 1.54 -0.27 -22.43
N THR A 170 1.39 -1.52 -21.99
CA THR A 170 0.10 -2.20 -21.88
C THR A 170 -0.21 -2.45 -20.41
N ILE A 171 -1.33 -1.90 -19.93
CA ILE A 171 -1.90 -2.18 -18.61
C ILE A 171 -2.99 -3.25 -18.77
N THR A 172 -2.81 -4.39 -18.12
CA THR A 172 -3.78 -5.48 -18.14
C THR A 172 -4.39 -5.64 -16.74
N PHE A 173 -5.70 -5.50 -16.64
CA PHE A 173 -6.48 -5.85 -15.45
C PHE A 173 -6.86 -7.33 -15.50
N CYS A 174 -6.80 -8.01 -14.36
CA CYS A 174 -7.05 -9.45 -14.24
C CYS A 174 -6.28 -10.28 -15.29
N PRO A 175 -4.95 -10.08 -15.43
CA PRO A 175 -4.14 -10.85 -16.36
C PRO A 175 -4.32 -12.34 -16.11
N LYS A 176 -4.53 -13.11 -17.18
CA LYS A 176 -4.57 -14.57 -17.06
C LYS A 176 -3.20 -15.03 -16.55
N SER A 177 -3.19 -15.81 -15.48
CA SER A 177 -2.01 -16.54 -15.05
C SER A 177 -1.59 -17.44 -16.21
N THR A 178 -0.63 -17.04 -17.04
CA THR A 178 0.02 -17.95 -17.96
C THR A 178 0.77 -18.96 -17.09
N PRO A 179 0.46 -20.26 -17.16
CA PRO A 179 1.34 -21.24 -16.57
C PRO A 179 2.67 -21.07 -17.30
N SER A 180 3.73 -20.73 -16.55
CA SER A 180 5.09 -20.59 -17.07
C SER A 180 5.37 -21.72 -18.06
N SER A 181 5.43 -21.39 -19.35
CA SER A 181 5.80 -22.32 -20.40
C SER A 181 7.32 -22.48 -20.41
N ASN A 182 7.86 -23.03 -19.32
CA ASN A 182 9.20 -23.62 -19.32
C ASN A 182 9.11 -25.03 -19.92
N LYS A 183 9.02 -25.09 -21.27
CA LYS A 183 9.43 -26.30 -22.01
C LYS A 183 10.95 -26.30 -22.12
N SER A 184 11.64 -26.53 -21.02
CA SER A 184 13.00 -27.08 -21.05
C SER A 184 12.90 -28.59 -20.91
N LYS A 185 13.06 -29.29 -22.04
CA LYS A 185 13.35 -30.72 -22.04
C LYS A 185 14.65 -30.95 -21.29
N HIS A 186 14.58 -31.38 -20.03
CA HIS A 186 15.64 -32.20 -19.46
C HIS A 186 15.06 -33.36 -18.67
N SER A 187 15.56 -34.54 -19.02
CA SER A 187 15.19 -35.83 -18.49
C SER A 187 15.57 -35.94 -17.01
N SER A 188 14.64 -36.48 -16.21
CA SER A 188 14.91 -37.36 -15.06
C SER A 188 15.83 -36.87 -13.93
N ARG A 189 15.25 -36.26 -12.88
CA ARG A 189 15.34 -36.76 -11.48
C ARG A 189 14.49 -35.91 -10.53
N ARG A 190 13.59 -36.58 -9.79
CA ARG A 190 12.84 -36.06 -8.64
C ARG A 190 13.82 -35.66 -7.52
N PRO A 191 13.61 -34.52 -6.86
CA PRO A 191 13.17 -34.59 -5.45
C PRO A 191 12.04 -33.61 -5.12
N SER A 192 11.19 -34.06 -4.22
CA SER A 192 10.09 -33.34 -3.58
C SER A 192 10.60 -32.60 -2.34
N HIS A 193 10.58 -31.27 -2.31
CA HIS A 193 10.50 -30.48 -1.07
C HIS A 193 10.34 -28.96 -1.35
N GLU A 194 9.16 -28.45 -1.72
CA GLU A 194 8.94 -26.97 -1.77
C GLU A 194 7.45 -26.59 -1.88
N GLN A 195 6.60 -27.15 -0.99
CA GLN A 195 5.21 -26.70 -0.82
C GLN A 195 4.83 -26.51 0.64
N LEU A 196 5.81 -26.30 1.53
CA LEU A 196 5.56 -26.17 2.97
C LEU A 196 5.74 -24.74 3.51
N GLU A 197 6.18 -23.77 2.69
CA GLU A 197 6.50 -22.42 3.19
C GLU A 197 5.28 -21.48 3.28
N ASP A 198 4.26 -21.66 2.42
CA ASP A 198 3.05 -20.83 2.42
C ASP A 198 2.21 -20.99 3.70
N SER A 199 2.19 -22.19 4.28
CA SER A 199 1.39 -22.50 5.48
C SER A 199 2.06 -22.05 6.79
N VAL A 200 3.40 -21.99 6.82
CA VAL A 200 4.17 -21.62 8.00
C VAL A 200 4.08 -20.11 8.24
N TRP A 201 4.07 -19.32 7.18
CA TRP A 201 3.99 -17.86 7.28
C TRP A 201 2.62 -17.37 7.79
N LEU A 202 1.52 -17.90 7.25
CA LEU A 202 0.16 -17.63 7.72
C LEU A 202 -0.06 -18.04 9.20
N ALA A 203 0.64 -19.09 9.66
CA ALA A 203 0.58 -19.54 11.05
C ALA A 203 1.34 -18.62 12.03
N SER A 204 2.36 -17.90 11.58
CA SER A 204 3.12 -16.95 12.41
C SER A 204 2.34 -15.67 12.72
N LEU A 205 1.49 -15.19 11.79
CA LEU A 205 0.67 -13.99 12.01
C LEU A 205 -0.39 -14.18 13.09
N LYS A 206 -0.97 -15.38 13.21
CA LYS A 206 -1.98 -15.69 14.25
C LYS A 206 -1.44 -15.71 15.68
N LYS A 207 -0.13 -15.57 15.89
CA LYS A 207 0.50 -15.73 17.21
C LYS A 207 0.81 -14.43 17.94
N SER A 208 0.56 -13.26 17.34
CA SER A 208 1.01 -11.97 17.89
C SER A 208 -0.08 -11.10 18.56
N ASP A 209 -1.24 -11.65 18.92
CA ASP A 209 -2.21 -10.94 19.78
C ASP A 209 -2.47 -11.69 21.08
N GLY A 210 -1.99 -11.13 22.19
CA GLY A 210 -2.16 -11.73 23.52
C GLY A 210 -1.33 -11.10 24.65
N GLY A 211 -1.14 -9.78 24.65
CA GLY A 211 -0.49 -9.06 25.75
C GLY A 211 -1.52 -8.40 26.68
N ALA A 212 -2.20 -9.18 27.52
CA ALA A 212 -3.04 -8.63 28.58
C ALA A 212 -2.15 -8.04 29.69
N VAL A 213 -2.12 -6.71 29.83
CA VAL A 213 -1.51 -6.03 30.97
C VAL A 213 -2.37 -6.23 32.22
N ALA A 214 -1.90 -7.08 33.13
CA ALA A 214 -2.48 -7.23 34.46
C ALA A 214 -2.17 -5.99 35.31
N VAL A 215 -3.21 -5.25 35.69
CA VAL A 215 -3.10 -4.13 36.63
C VAL A 215 -3.00 -4.71 38.05
N ALA A 216 -1.81 -4.70 38.63
CA ALA A 216 -1.61 -5.10 40.02
C ALA A 216 -2.05 -3.96 40.96
N SER A 217 -3.13 -4.19 41.71
CA SER A 217 -3.62 -3.31 42.76
C SER A 217 -2.72 -3.41 43.99
N TRP A 218 -2.05 -2.31 44.36
CA TRP A 218 -1.24 -2.23 45.57
C TRP A 218 -1.96 -1.33 46.57
N SER A 219 -2.48 -1.93 47.64
CA SER A 219 -3.05 -1.23 48.78
C SER A 219 -1.92 -0.84 49.74
N ALA A 220 -1.67 0.46 49.90
CA ALA A 220 -0.81 0.99 50.97
C ALA A 220 -1.63 1.96 51.82
N SER A 221 -2.01 1.51 53.02
CA SER A 221 -2.40 2.40 54.11
C SER A 221 -1.16 2.92 54.82
N ILE A 222 -1.31 4.08 55.49
CA ILE A 222 -0.57 4.59 56.66
C ILE A 222 0.13 5.95 56.45
N VAL A 223 -0.57 6.95 57.01
CA VAL A 223 -0.12 8.03 57.92
C VAL A 223 0.05 9.44 57.35
N ILE A 224 -0.88 10.27 57.83
CA ILE A 224 -0.93 11.72 57.83
C ILE A 224 0.20 12.26 58.71
N GLN A 225 1.06 13.12 58.16
CA GLN A 225 1.71 14.15 58.95
C GLN A 225 1.65 15.50 58.24
N SER A 226 1.06 16.44 58.96
CA SER A 226 0.86 17.85 58.64
C SER A 226 2.14 18.67 58.83
N ALA A 227 2.47 19.52 57.87
CA ALA A 227 3.23 20.75 58.11
C ALA A 227 2.87 21.82 57.05
N LEU A 228 2.71 23.05 57.52
CA LEU A 228 2.12 24.22 56.87
C LEU A 228 3.13 25.06 56.06
N ALA A 229 2.58 25.76 55.05
CA ALA A 229 2.99 27.04 54.44
C ALA A 229 4.30 27.06 53.63
N ILE A 230 4.39 27.69 52.45
CA ILE A 230 4.16 29.12 52.16
C ILE A 230 3.75 29.28 50.68
N ALA A 231 2.82 30.21 50.41
CA ALA A 231 2.41 30.67 49.08
C ALA A 231 3.24 31.88 48.63
N VAL A 232 3.65 31.95 47.35
CA VAL A 232 3.85 33.22 46.61
C VAL A 232 3.61 33.04 45.08
N VAL A 233 2.47 33.57 44.64
CA VAL A 233 2.19 34.45 43.48
C VAL A 233 2.96 34.31 42.13
N ILE A 234 2.22 33.80 41.14
CA ILE A 234 1.96 34.23 39.74
C ILE A 234 2.88 35.31 39.10
N THR A 235 3.43 34.98 37.92
CA THR A 235 3.61 35.93 36.81
C THR A 235 3.16 35.31 35.47
N LEU A 236 2.18 35.95 34.82
CA LEU A 236 1.67 35.72 33.47
C LEU A 236 2.45 36.56 32.44
N VAL A 237 2.97 36.01 31.35
CA VAL A 237 3.41 36.73 30.11
C VAL A 237 3.45 35.68 28.94
N PRO A 238 3.14 36.00 27.65
CA PRO A 238 1.87 35.59 27.04
C PRO A 238 2.05 34.77 25.73
N LEU A 239 0.89 34.52 25.12
CA LEU A 239 0.65 34.03 23.76
C LEU A 239 1.28 34.96 22.70
N GLU A 240 2.09 34.40 21.79
CA GLU A 240 2.26 34.95 20.44
C GLU A 240 2.04 33.84 19.41
N GLN A 241 0.87 33.91 18.77
CA GLN A 241 0.66 33.40 17.42
C GLN A 241 1.22 34.45 16.46
N THR A 242 2.07 34.06 15.49
CA THR A 242 1.99 34.47 14.08
C THR A 242 3.13 33.88 13.25
N LEU A 243 2.78 33.48 12.03
CA LEU A 243 3.62 33.27 10.85
C LEU A 243 4.62 32.10 10.86
N PHE A 244 4.34 31.05 10.08
CA PHE A 244 5.06 30.84 8.82
C PHE A 244 4.20 30.02 7.86
N SER A 245 3.68 30.70 6.83
CA SER A 245 3.35 30.10 5.54
C SER A 245 4.65 29.84 4.79
N LEU A 246 4.64 28.82 3.93
CA LEU A 246 5.59 28.52 2.85
C LEU A 246 6.93 27.88 3.29
N LEU A 247 6.98 26.56 3.26
CA LEU A 247 7.70 25.75 2.24
C LEU A 247 7.27 24.29 2.35
#